data_AF-A0A5J9W1I2-F1
#
_entry.id   AF-A0A5J9W1I2-F1
#
_cell.length_a   1.000
_cell.length_b   1.000
_cell.length_c   1.000
_cell.angle_alpha   90.00
_cell.angle_beta   90.00
_cell.angle_gamma   90.00
#
_symmetry.space_group_name_H-M   'P 1'
#
loop_
_entity.id
_entity.type
_entity.pdbx_description
1 polymer ?
#
loop_
_entity_poly.entity_id
_entity_poly.type
_entity_poly.pdbx_seq_one_letter_code
_entity_poly.pdbx_strand_id
1 'polypeptide(L)'
;METPSFVTVQDLFVFHVGAGAPCSIKAIPPCTLPDLDYVVLPDGSPPTSPPRPLPPQQEEEKKRRRRLMTAKSMGILCRGGSDQEEFAVAEMLLFKPSRFEVYADIFLLRSSSTSSPADELPQLGGEWTSMRVPIHISDDHRKADDTWKLCLWQTDTVIPFGNKYLCWVDYYRGILFVDVFAEGPTISFLRFPLAAFPDTHNRSIACSWLYRCVTAINGDTLKFVDVARNDGVGYGALKPRVGFTVTCHTLTVVTGNNGMVWSQDCAVTSDELWSANPHERPPRDVLMWTWTGRTSCTL
;
A
#
# COMPACT_ATOMS: atom_id res chain seq x y z
N MET A 1 -22.92 -31.30 -22.45
CA MET A 1 -23.31 -30.37 -21.37
C MET A 1 -22.10 -29.52 -21.05
N GLU A 2 -22.05 -28.30 -21.57
CA GLU A 2 -21.04 -27.33 -21.15
C GLU A 2 -21.40 -26.86 -19.74
N THR A 3 -20.49 -27.07 -18.79
CA THR A 3 -20.58 -26.47 -17.46
C THR A 3 -20.57 -24.95 -17.62
N PRO A 4 -21.50 -24.21 -16.98
CA PRO A 4 -21.49 -22.75 -17.04
C PRO A 4 -20.14 -22.24 -16.50
N SER A 5 -19.44 -21.45 -17.31
CA SER A 5 -18.23 -20.77 -16.87
C SER A 5 -18.63 -19.67 -15.90
N PHE A 6 -18.38 -19.89 -14.62
CA PHE A 6 -18.55 -18.85 -13.60
C PHE A 6 -17.43 -17.82 -13.79
N VAL A 7 -17.79 -16.64 -14.30
CA VAL A 7 -16.87 -15.51 -14.40
C VAL A 7 -16.96 -14.72 -13.09
N THR A 8 -15.87 -14.70 -12.32
CA THR A 8 -15.77 -13.84 -11.14
C THR A 8 -15.64 -12.39 -11.60
N VAL A 9 -16.56 -11.54 -11.16
CA VAL A 9 -16.57 -10.11 -11.45
C VAL A 9 -16.34 -9.34 -10.15
N GLN A 10 -15.60 -8.24 -10.23
CA GLN A 10 -15.41 -7.30 -9.14
C GLN A 10 -15.92 -5.94 -9.60
N ASP A 11 -16.87 -5.39 -8.84
CA ASP A 11 -17.38 -4.04 -9.04
C ASP A 11 -16.90 -3.17 -7.87
N LEU A 12 -16.36 -2.00 -8.20
CA LEU A 12 -15.82 -1.05 -7.23
C LEU A 12 -16.75 0.16 -7.16
N PHE A 13 -16.96 0.68 -5.97
CA PHE A 13 -17.84 1.81 -5.73
C PHE A 13 -17.11 2.87 -4.89
N VAL A 14 -17.28 4.14 -5.27
CA VAL A 14 -16.96 5.28 -4.40
C VAL A 14 -18.22 5.68 -3.66
N PHE A 15 -18.12 5.77 -2.34
CA PHE A 15 -19.18 6.28 -1.49
C PHE A 15 -18.79 7.68 -1.01
N HIS A 16 -19.60 8.68 -1.37
CA HIS A 16 -19.39 10.06 -0.98
C HIS A 16 -20.42 10.46 0.09
N VAL A 17 -19.93 11.03 1.19
CA VAL A 17 -20.73 11.54 2.30
C VAL A 17 -20.58 13.06 2.32
N GLY A 18 -21.61 13.76 1.85
CA GLY A 18 -21.64 15.22 1.90
C GLY A 18 -22.19 15.72 3.22
N ALA A 19 -21.59 16.77 3.79
CA ALA A 19 -22.16 17.47 4.94
C ALA A 19 -23.46 18.19 4.51
N GLY A 20 -24.62 17.61 4.86
CA GLY A 20 -25.93 18.19 4.54
C GLY A 20 -26.49 17.84 3.15
N ALA A 21 -25.81 16.99 2.37
CA ALA A 21 -26.30 16.43 1.11
C ALA A 21 -26.60 14.93 1.27
N PRO A 22 -27.51 14.34 0.47
CA PRO A 22 -27.75 12.91 0.50
C PRO A 22 -26.47 12.15 0.11
N CYS A 23 -26.12 11.13 0.88
CA CYS A 23 -25.01 10.23 0.55
C CYS A 23 -25.19 9.67 -0.86
N SER A 24 -24.10 9.62 -1.64
CA SER A 24 -24.13 9.07 -2.99
C SER A 24 -23.16 7.91 -3.12
N ILE A 25 -23.57 6.90 -3.89
CA ILE A 25 -22.73 5.77 -4.27
C ILE A 25 -22.64 5.75 -5.79
N LYS A 26 -21.42 5.64 -6.32
CA LYS A 26 -21.18 5.61 -7.76
C LYS A 26 -20.21 4.48 -8.08
N ALA A 27 -20.55 3.70 -9.10
CA ALA A 27 -19.68 2.64 -9.59
C ALA A 27 -18.50 3.24 -10.37
N ILE A 28 -17.32 2.66 -10.17
CA ILE A 28 -16.10 2.91 -10.94
C ILE A 28 -16.11 1.98 -12.17
N PRO A 29 -15.59 2.41 -13.34
CA PRO A 29 -15.42 1.52 -14.49
C PRO A 29 -14.59 0.28 -14.12
N PRO A 30 -14.88 -0.91 -14.67
CA PRO A 30 -14.09 -2.09 -14.40
C PRO A 30 -12.65 -1.90 -14.90
N CYS A 31 -11.66 -2.32 -14.10
CA CYS A 31 -10.28 -2.39 -14.56
C CYS A 31 -10.18 -3.50 -15.61
N THR A 32 -9.76 -3.18 -16.83
CA THR A 32 -9.48 -4.15 -17.89
C THR A 32 -8.03 -4.63 -17.79
N LEU A 33 -7.77 -5.88 -18.17
CA LEU A 33 -6.41 -6.41 -18.23
C LEU A 33 -5.58 -5.58 -19.21
N PRO A 34 -4.50 -4.93 -18.76
CA PRO A 34 -3.61 -4.25 -19.68
C PRO A 34 -2.83 -5.22 -20.54
N ASP A 35 -2.26 -4.67 -21.60
CA ASP A 35 -1.30 -5.36 -22.44
C ASP A 35 0.06 -5.41 -21.75
N LEU A 36 0.15 -6.19 -20.67
CA LEU A 36 1.42 -6.50 -20.04
C LEU A 36 2.12 -7.59 -20.86
N ASP A 37 3.44 -7.47 -20.95
CA ASP A 37 4.36 -8.40 -21.62
C ASP A 37 4.43 -9.79 -20.97
N TYR A 38 3.59 -10.05 -19.96
CA TYR A 38 3.50 -11.31 -19.24
C TYR A 38 2.04 -11.64 -18.85
N VAL A 39 1.74 -12.93 -18.75
CA VAL A 39 0.43 -13.44 -18.33
C VAL A 39 0.41 -13.58 -16.81
N VAL A 40 -0.36 -12.76 -16.11
CA VAL A 40 -0.63 -12.96 -14.68
C VAL A 40 -1.56 -14.17 -14.55
N LEU A 41 -1.12 -15.24 -13.87
CA LEU A 41 -1.97 -16.38 -13.57
C LEU A 41 -3.08 -15.96 -12.59
N PRO A 42 -4.25 -16.61 -12.56
CA PRO A 42 -5.37 -16.24 -11.68
C PRO A 42 -5.02 -16.19 -10.18
N ASP A 43 -3.91 -16.81 -9.77
CA ASP A 43 -3.37 -16.85 -8.42
C ASP A 43 -2.29 -15.78 -8.15
N GLY A 44 -1.99 -14.91 -9.13
CA GLY A 44 -0.99 -13.85 -9.02
C GLY A 44 0.46 -14.32 -9.19
N SER A 45 0.70 -15.59 -9.55
CA SER A 45 2.06 -16.08 -9.80
C SER A 45 2.58 -15.67 -11.19
N PRO A 46 3.91 -15.43 -11.35
CA PRO A 46 4.49 -15.11 -12.64
C PRO A 46 4.52 -16.35 -13.55
N PRO A 47 4.32 -16.17 -14.87
CA PRO A 47 4.32 -17.28 -15.81
C PRO A 47 5.75 -17.81 -15.99
N THR A 48 5.90 -19.13 -16.05
CA THR A 48 7.17 -19.83 -16.26
C THR A 48 7.67 -19.81 -17.70
N SER A 49 7.00 -19.10 -18.62
CA SER A 49 7.33 -19.10 -20.06
C SER A 49 6.96 -17.77 -20.73
N PRO A 50 7.72 -17.32 -21.75
CA PRO A 50 7.35 -16.13 -22.52
C PRO A 50 6.01 -16.35 -23.24
N PRO A 51 5.16 -15.30 -23.35
CA PRO A 51 3.87 -15.42 -24.02
C PRO A 51 4.06 -15.77 -25.50
N ARG A 52 3.34 -16.79 -25.98
CA ARG A 52 3.20 -17.04 -27.41
C ARG A 52 2.21 -16.02 -27.99
N PRO A 53 2.45 -15.41 -29.16
CA PRO A 53 1.49 -14.50 -29.79
C PRO A 53 0.11 -15.17 -29.91
N LEU A 54 -0.91 -14.52 -29.38
CA LEU A 54 -2.29 -15.02 -29.44
C LEU A 54 -2.92 -14.61 -30.77
N PRO A 55 -3.87 -15.39 -31.32
CA PRO A 55 -4.68 -14.97 -32.45
C PRO A 55 -5.44 -13.66 -32.14
N PRO A 56 -5.71 -12.79 -33.13
CA PRO A 56 -6.36 -11.48 -32.93
C PRO A 56 -7.71 -11.53 -32.17
N GLN A 57 -8.48 -12.61 -32.36
CA GLN A 57 -9.75 -12.81 -31.65
C GLN A 57 -9.55 -13.03 -30.14
N GLN A 58 -8.48 -13.71 -29.74
CA GLN A 58 -8.15 -13.93 -28.33
C GLN A 58 -7.54 -12.68 -27.69
N GLU A 59 -6.94 -11.80 -28.48
CA GLU A 59 -6.39 -10.52 -28.05
C GLU A 59 -7.50 -9.50 -27.73
N GLU A 60 -8.56 -9.45 -28.54
CA GLU A 60 -9.78 -8.69 -28.22
C GLU A 60 -10.52 -9.27 -26.99
N GLU A 61 -10.62 -10.59 -26.87
CA GLU A 61 -11.17 -11.21 -25.66
C GLU A 61 -10.32 -10.91 -24.42
N LYS A 62 -8.99 -10.88 -24.53
CA LYS A 62 -8.07 -10.50 -23.44
C LYS A 62 -8.27 -9.04 -23.01
N LYS A 63 -8.43 -8.11 -23.97
CA LYS A 63 -8.78 -6.69 -23.68
C LYS A 63 -10.12 -6.55 -22.97
N ARG A 64 -11.06 -7.46 -23.23
CA ARG A 64 -12.38 -7.50 -22.56
C ARG A 64 -12.36 -8.19 -21.20
N ARG A 65 -11.28 -8.90 -20.84
CA ARG A 65 -11.20 -9.57 -19.53
C ARG A 65 -11.03 -8.53 -18.42
N ARG A 66 -12.00 -8.51 -17.52
CA ARG A 66 -11.93 -7.73 -16.28
C ARG A 66 -10.80 -8.26 -15.42
N ARG A 67 -9.94 -7.36 -14.94
CA ARG A 67 -8.88 -7.66 -14.00
C ARG A 67 -9.45 -7.62 -12.59
N LEU A 68 -9.28 -8.71 -11.85
CA LEU A 68 -9.53 -8.71 -10.41
C LEU A 68 -8.39 -7.96 -9.70
N MET A 69 -8.78 -6.99 -8.90
CA MET A 69 -7.88 -6.15 -8.12
C MET A 69 -7.76 -6.68 -6.69
N THR A 70 -6.56 -6.65 -6.15
CA THR A 70 -6.31 -7.10 -4.78
C THR A 70 -6.56 -5.96 -3.80
N ALA A 71 -7.58 -6.08 -2.95
CA ALA A 71 -7.94 -5.04 -1.98
C ALA A 71 -6.79 -4.65 -1.04
N LYS A 72 -5.88 -5.58 -0.72
CA LYS A 72 -4.71 -5.32 0.15
C LYS A 72 -3.67 -4.39 -0.48
N SER A 73 -3.60 -4.34 -1.81
CA SER A 73 -2.66 -3.49 -2.57
C SER A 73 -3.36 -2.33 -3.25
N MET A 74 -4.62 -2.08 -2.94
CA MET A 74 -5.40 -0.96 -3.48
C MET A 74 -5.45 0.18 -2.46
N GLY A 75 -5.33 1.42 -2.94
CA GLY A 75 -5.57 2.63 -2.17
C GLY A 75 -6.47 3.60 -2.92
N ILE A 76 -7.09 4.50 -2.18
CA ILE A 76 -7.84 5.64 -2.69
C ILE A 76 -7.32 6.92 -2.02
N LEU A 77 -7.12 7.97 -2.81
CA LEU A 77 -6.74 9.29 -2.33
C LEU A 77 -7.71 10.31 -2.91
N CYS A 78 -8.37 11.05 -2.03
CA CYS A 78 -9.17 12.22 -2.41
C CYS A 78 -8.36 13.49 -2.12
N ARG A 79 -8.44 14.48 -2.99
CA ARG A 79 -7.86 15.80 -2.82
C ARG A 79 -8.80 16.88 -3.37
N GLY A 80 -8.65 18.10 -2.88
CA GLY A 80 -9.47 19.24 -3.31
C GLY A 80 -10.44 19.71 -2.24
N GLY A 81 -11.08 20.85 -2.50
CA GLY A 81 -12.03 21.51 -1.59
C GLY A 81 -13.48 21.33 -2.03
N SER A 82 -14.39 22.16 -1.50
CA SER A 82 -15.84 22.09 -1.75
C SER A 82 -16.27 22.12 -3.22
N ASP A 83 -15.43 22.69 -4.10
CA ASP A 83 -15.84 23.04 -5.46
C ASP A 83 -15.24 22.12 -6.53
N GLN A 84 -14.13 21.42 -6.23
CA GLN A 84 -13.45 20.48 -7.12
C GLN A 84 -12.80 19.37 -6.29
N GLU A 85 -13.59 18.33 -5.98
CA GLU A 85 -13.08 17.10 -5.37
C GLU A 85 -12.57 16.16 -6.48
N GLU A 86 -11.28 15.91 -6.49
CA GLU A 86 -10.64 14.91 -7.35
C GLU A 86 -10.25 13.70 -6.52
N PHE A 87 -10.37 12.50 -7.08
CA PHE A 87 -9.88 11.29 -6.46
C PHE A 87 -9.03 10.45 -7.41
N ALA A 88 -8.14 9.67 -6.84
CA ALA A 88 -7.39 8.63 -7.52
C ALA A 88 -7.59 7.29 -6.79
N VAL A 89 -7.81 6.23 -7.56
CA VAL A 89 -7.77 4.84 -7.09
C VAL A 89 -6.60 4.17 -7.77
N ALA A 90 -5.74 3.52 -6.99
CA ALA A 90 -4.60 2.83 -7.54
C ALA A 90 -4.36 1.48 -6.89
N GLU A 91 -3.92 0.51 -7.69
CA GLU A 91 -3.27 -0.71 -7.21
C GLU A 91 -1.85 -0.77 -7.73
N MET A 92 -0.94 -1.28 -6.90
CA MET A 92 0.45 -1.49 -7.27
C MET A 92 0.87 -2.92 -6.94
N LEU A 93 1.54 -3.55 -7.91
CA LEU A 93 2.19 -4.85 -7.76
C LEU A 93 3.66 -4.72 -8.13
N LEU A 94 4.55 -5.48 -7.48
CA LEU A 94 5.96 -5.49 -7.87
C LEU A 94 6.24 -6.61 -8.88
N PHE A 95 6.79 -6.22 -10.02
CA PHE A 95 7.33 -7.11 -11.04
C PHE A 95 8.81 -7.35 -10.81
N LYS A 96 9.21 -8.63 -10.75
CA LYS A 96 10.52 -9.07 -10.26
C LYS A 96 11.17 -10.02 -11.28
N PRO A 97 11.69 -9.51 -12.41
CA PRO A 97 12.25 -10.35 -13.46
C PRO A 97 13.53 -11.07 -13.01
N SER A 98 14.26 -10.50 -12.06
CA SER A 98 15.46 -11.09 -11.46
C SER A 98 15.59 -10.70 -9.98
N ARG A 99 16.65 -11.18 -9.31
CA ARG A 99 16.96 -10.78 -7.93
C ARG A 99 17.54 -9.37 -7.80
N PHE A 100 17.88 -8.74 -8.93
CA PHE A 100 18.57 -7.46 -9.00
C PHE A 100 17.76 -6.39 -9.74
N GLU A 101 16.55 -6.75 -10.17
CA GLU A 101 15.68 -5.86 -10.92
C GLU A 101 14.27 -6.00 -10.38
N VAL A 102 13.70 -4.85 -9.99
CA VAL A 102 12.34 -4.77 -9.49
C VAL A 102 11.71 -3.52 -10.08
N TYR A 103 10.53 -3.72 -10.67
CA TYR A 103 9.68 -2.67 -11.19
C TYR A 103 8.35 -2.71 -10.45
N ALA A 104 7.58 -1.64 -10.54
CA ALA A 104 6.20 -1.65 -10.08
C ALA A 104 5.26 -1.49 -11.26
N ASP A 105 4.26 -2.35 -11.31
CA ASP A 105 3.13 -2.24 -12.22
C ASP A 105 2.02 -1.51 -11.46
N ILE A 106 1.68 -0.32 -11.95
CA ILE A 106 0.67 0.56 -11.36
C ILE A 106 -0.57 0.53 -12.25
N PHE A 107 -1.73 0.32 -11.63
CA PHE A 107 -3.05 0.42 -12.23
C PHE A 107 -3.73 1.62 -11.59
N LEU A 108 -3.94 2.69 -12.35
CA LEU A 108 -4.35 3.99 -11.84
C LEU A 108 -5.61 4.46 -12.55
N LEU A 109 -6.61 4.80 -11.76
CA LEU A 109 -7.81 5.52 -12.16
C LEU A 109 -7.77 6.90 -11.51
N ARG A 110 -7.92 7.97 -12.30
CA ARG A 110 -8.11 9.34 -11.80
C ARG A 110 -9.52 9.80 -12.15
N SER A 111 -10.16 10.57 -11.29
CA SER A 111 -11.40 11.24 -11.66
C SER A 111 -11.11 12.32 -12.69
N SER A 112 -11.65 12.18 -13.91
CA SER A 112 -11.50 13.20 -14.94
C SER A 112 -12.15 14.51 -14.48
N SER A 113 -11.39 15.61 -14.51
CA SER A 113 -11.93 16.97 -14.33
C SER A 113 -12.56 17.54 -15.62
N THR A 114 -12.86 16.69 -16.60
CA THR A 114 -13.44 17.14 -17.85
C THR A 114 -14.96 17.07 -17.75
N SER A 115 -15.59 18.24 -17.72
CA SER A 115 -17.00 18.43 -18.01
C SER A 115 -17.36 17.71 -19.32
N SER A 116 -17.88 16.48 -19.21
CA SER A 116 -18.52 15.81 -20.33
C SER A 116 -19.74 16.64 -20.75
N PRO A 117 -20.02 16.81 -22.05
CA PRO A 117 -21.26 17.42 -22.52
C PRO A 117 -22.48 16.74 -21.89
N ALA A 118 -23.53 17.50 -21.61
CA ALA A 118 -24.67 17.14 -20.78
C ALA A 118 -25.48 15.87 -21.16
N ASP A 119 -25.10 15.17 -22.24
CA ASP A 119 -25.85 14.05 -22.82
C ASP A 119 -25.23 12.66 -22.58
N GLU A 120 -24.05 12.55 -21.96
CA GLU A 120 -23.48 11.25 -21.57
C GLU A 120 -23.70 10.97 -20.07
N LEU A 121 -24.16 9.74 -19.75
CA LEU A 121 -24.27 9.26 -18.37
C LEU A 121 -22.95 9.55 -17.64
N PRO A 122 -22.97 10.23 -16.48
CA PRO A 122 -21.74 10.60 -15.77
C PRO A 122 -21.05 9.33 -15.25
N GLN A 123 -20.10 8.81 -16.02
CA GLN A 123 -19.15 7.82 -15.52
C GLN A 123 -18.25 8.53 -14.51
N LEU A 124 -18.30 8.09 -13.26
CA LEU A 124 -17.40 8.61 -12.22
C LEU A 124 -16.05 7.90 -12.37
N GLY A 125 -14.99 8.68 -12.62
CA GLY A 125 -13.67 8.12 -12.92
C GLY A 125 -13.38 8.17 -14.41
N GLY A 126 -12.14 8.53 -14.76
CA GLY A 126 -11.64 8.45 -16.13
C GLY A 126 -11.39 7.02 -16.57
N GLU A 127 -10.49 6.84 -17.52
CA GLU A 127 -10.06 5.51 -17.94
C GLU A 127 -8.99 4.95 -16.99
N TRP A 128 -9.00 3.64 -16.78
CA TRP A 128 -7.89 2.96 -16.10
C TRP A 128 -6.64 3.05 -16.97
N THR A 129 -5.56 3.52 -16.37
CA THR A 129 -4.23 3.56 -16.99
C THR A 129 -3.33 2.54 -16.31
N SER A 130 -2.48 1.88 -17.09
CA SER A 130 -1.51 0.92 -16.58
C SER A 130 -0.11 1.30 -17.02
N MET A 131 0.86 1.20 -16.12
CA MET A 131 2.26 1.49 -16.45
C MET A 131 3.21 0.67 -15.59
N ARG A 132 4.37 0.33 -16.17
CA ARG A 132 5.51 -0.23 -15.46
C ARG A 132 6.52 0.86 -15.17
N VAL A 133 6.87 1.05 -13.91
CA VAL A 133 7.75 2.14 -13.46
C VAL A 133 8.95 1.57 -12.70
N PRO A 134 10.18 2.07 -12.92
CA PRO A 134 11.32 1.73 -12.08
C PRO A 134 11.17 2.31 -10.67
N ILE A 135 11.70 1.59 -9.67
CA ILE A 135 11.67 2.06 -8.27
C ILE A 135 12.94 2.84 -7.97
N HIS A 136 12.80 4.12 -7.63
CA HIS A 136 13.91 4.95 -7.18
C HIS A 136 14.24 4.64 -5.72
N ILE A 137 15.48 4.25 -5.47
CA ILE A 137 16.03 4.08 -4.13
C ILE A 137 16.94 5.29 -3.89
N SER A 138 16.70 6.06 -2.83
CA SER A 138 17.55 7.21 -2.50
C SER A 138 19.00 6.76 -2.30
N ASP A 139 19.93 7.33 -3.08
CA ASP A 139 21.34 6.93 -3.07
C ASP A 139 22.02 7.15 -1.71
N ASP A 140 21.61 8.19 -0.97
CA ASP A 140 22.14 8.52 0.36
C ASP A 140 21.87 7.43 1.42
N HIS A 141 20.91 6.55 1.15
CA HIS A 141 20.50 5.47 2.05
C HIS A 141 20.50 4.09 1.41
N ARG A 142 20.98 3.98 0.16
CA ARG A 142 20.99 2.73 -0.59
C ARG A 142 21.96 1.76 0.07
N LYS A 143 21.43 0.67 0.63
CA LYS A 143 22.25 -0.47 1.03
C LYS A 143 22.30 -1.48 -0.11
N ALA A 144 23.36 -2.28 -0.13
CA ALA A 144 23.58 -3.29 -1.17
C ALA A 144 22.43 -4.32 -1.27
N ASP A 145 21.63 -4.48 -0.21
CA ASP A 145 20.54 -5.44 -0.12
C ASP A 145 19.15 -4.88 -0.45
N ASP A 146 19.00 -3.56 -0.72
CA ASP A 146 17.69 -2.92 -0.89
C ASP A 146 16.87 -3.54 -2.01
N THR A 147 17.52 -3.81 -3.13
CA THR A 147 16.88 -4.45 -4.29
C THR A 147 16.38 -5.85 -3.94
N TRP A 148 17.19 -6.64 -3.21
CA TRP A 148 16.75 -7.95 -2.73
C TRP A 148 15.59 -7.82 -1.76
N LYS A 149 15.62 -6.83 -0.85
CA LYS A 149 14.46 -6.55 0.02
C LYS A 149 13.22 -6.27 -0.81
N LEU A 150 13.29 -5.47 -1.88
CA LEU A 150 12.16 -5.25 -2.79
C LEU A 150 11.70 -6.54 -3.51
N CYS A 151 12.61 -7.46 -3.87
CA CYS A 151 12.21 -8.79 -4.37
C CYS A 151 11.38 -9.59 -3.36
N LEU A 152 11.60 -9.35 -2.06
CA LEU A 152 10.84 -9.97 -0.99
C LEU A 152 9.54 -9.22 -0.62
N TRP A 153 9.24 -8.09 -1.27
CA TRP A 153 8.13 -7.20 -0.92
C TRP A 153 6.77 -7.89 -0.93
N GLN A 154 5.96 -7.61 0.10
CA GLN A 154 4.52 -7.87 0.13
C GLN A 154 3.81 -6.71 0.85
N THR A 155 2.84 -6.11 0.18
CA THR A 155 2.08 -4.98 0.73
C THR A 155 1.24 -5.45 1.92
N ASP A 156 1.33 -4.72 3.04
CA ASP A 156 0.52 -4.89 4.24
C ASP A 156 -0.67 -3.95 4.26
N THR A 157 -0.45 -2.70 3.88
CA THR A 157 -1.48 -1.66 3.81
C THR A 157 -1.11 -0.60 2.76
N VAL A 158 -2.09 0.17 2.35
CA VAL A 158 -1.91 1.37 1.51
C VAL A 158 -2.52 2.54 2.26
N ILE A 159 -1.75 3.61 2.45
CA ILE A 159 -2.21 4.80 3.15
C ILE A 159 -2.11 6.05 2.27
N PRO A 160 -3.08 6.96 2.33
CA PRO A 160 -2.95 8.29 1.74
C PRO A 160 -1.94 9.12 2.55
N PHE A 161 -1.14 9.91 1.84
CA PHE A 161 -0.18 10.83 2.43
C PHE A 161 -0.06 12.11 1.61
N GLY A 162 -0.13 13.23 2.30
CA GLY A 162 -0.33 14.55 1.74
C GLY A 162 -1.58 14.60 0.86
N ASN A 163 -1.55 15.51 -0.10
CA ASN A 163 -2.60 15.67 -1.10
C ASN A 163 -2.27 14.99 -2.43
N LYS A 164 -1.26 14.10 -2.47
CA LYS A 164 -0.81 13.50 -3.73
C LYS A 164 -0.21 12.10 -3.68
N TYR A 165 0.21 11.62 -2.51
CA TYR A 165 0.85 10.31 -2.42
C TYR A 165 -0.11 9.23 -1.94
N LEU A 166 -0.12 8.10 -2.66
CA LEU A 166 -0.47 6.82 -2.05
C LEU A 166 0.82 6.11 -1.66
N CYS A 167 0.83 5.55 -0.46
CA CYS A 167 2.00 4.91 0.15
C CYS A 167 1.72 3.44 0.40
N TRP A 168 2.42 2.56 -0.31
CA TRP A 168 2.35 1.12 -0.09
C TRP A 168 3.35 0.75 0.99
N VAL A 169 2.85 0.10 2.05
CA VAL A 169 3.65 -0.23 3.22
C VAL A 169 3.93 -1.72 3.24
N ASP A 170 5.18 -2.08 3.48
CA ASP A 170 5.61 -3.41 3.86
C ASP A 170 6.33 -3.31 5.21
N TYR A 171 5.69 -3.82 6.27
CA TYR A 171 6.20 -3.67 7.64
C TYR A 171 7.54 -4.35 7.90
N TYR A 172 8.01 -5.21 6.99
CA TYR A 172 9.35 -5.82 7.06
C TYR A 172 10.40 -5.09 6.24
N ARG A 173 10.08 -3.97 5.58
CA ARG A 173 10.98 -3.32 4.62
C ARG A 173 10.91 -1.80 4.69
N GLY A 174 9.73 -1.23 4.43
CA GLY A 174 9.60 0.20 4.25
C GLY A 174 8.30 0.62 3.57
N ILE A 175 8.37 1.76 2.90
CA ILE A 175 7.26 2.43 2.23
C ILE A 175 7.67 2.73 0.78
N LEU A 176 6.75 2.50 -0.15
CA LEU A 176 6.82 2.97 -1.53
C LEU A 176 5.85 4.14 -1.71
N PHE A 177 6.38 5.32 -2.02
CA PHE A 177 5.61 6.53 -2.29
C PHE A 177 5.34 6.64 -3.78
N VAL A 178 4.07 6.83 -4.16
CA VAL A 178 3.67 7.06 -5.55
C VAL A 178 2.85 8.35 -5.64
N ASP A 179 3.31 9.31 -6.45
CA ASP A 179 2.52 10.49 -6.78
C ASP A 179 1.45 10.11 -7.81
N VAL A 180 0.21 9.92 -7.35
CA VAL A 180 -0.88 9.36 -8.18
C VAL A 180 -1.59 10.40 -9.05
N PHE A 181 -1.21 11.68 -8.92
CA PHE A 181 -1.74 12.76 -9.75
C PHE A 181 -0.71 13.32 -10.74
N ALA A 182 0.54 12.85 -10.71
CA ALA A 182 1.53 13.18 -11.72
C ALA A 182 1.18 12.59 -13.10
N GLU A 183 1.62 13.23 -14.19
CA GLU A 183 1.43 12.70 -15.56
C GLU A 183 2.22 11.39 -15.79
N GLY A 184 3.37 11.26 -15.14
CA GLY A 184 4.15 10.02 -15.04
C GLY A 184 4.43 9.73 -13.57
N PRO A 185 3.73 8.78 -12.93
CA PRO A 185 3.93 8.49 -11.52
C PRO A 185 5.35 7.98 -11.28
N THR A 186 6.07 8.65 -10.39
CA THR A 186 7.38 8.21 -9.91
C THR A 186 7.23 7.42 -8.63
N ILE A 187 8.10 6.43 -8.41
CA ILE A 187 8.07 5.63 -7.19
C ILE A 187 9.37 5.80 -6.42
N SER A 188 9.25 6.12 -5.13
CA SER A 188 10.40 6.22 -4.23
C SER A 188 10.29 5.20 -3.10
N PHE A 189 11.34 4.42 -2.88
CA PHE A 189 11.45 3.50 -1.75
C PHE A 189 12.13 4.20 -0.57
N LEU A 190 11.50 4.09 0.59
CA LEU A 190 12.07 4.49 1.87
C LEU A 190 12.01 3.33 2.86
N ARG A 191 13.17 2.95 3.37
CA ARG A 191 13.29 1.88 4.37
C ARG A 191 12.80 2.34 5.75
N PHE A 192 12.22 1.42 6.53
CA PHE A 192 11.89 1.69 7.94
C PHE A 192 13.13 1.78 8.83
N PRO A 193 13.11 2.53 9.94
CA PRO A 193 14.23 2.62 10.87
C PRO A 193 14.31 1.39 11.78
N LEU A 194 14.46 0.19 11.19
CA LEU A 194 14.58 -1.07 11.91
C LEU A 194 16.04 -1.52 11.99
N ALA A 195 16.44 -2.07 13.13
CA ALA A 195 17.79 -2.61 13.34
C ALA A 195 18.08 -3.83 12.44
N ALA A 196 17.06 -4.67 12.20
CA ALA A 196 17.18 -5.85 11.37
C ALA A 196 15.91 -6.10 10.56
N PHE A 197 16.09 -6.58 9.33
CA PHE A 197 15.01 -7.00 8.44
C PHE A 197 15.10 -8.50 8.19
N PRO A 198 14.03 -9.26 8.44
CA PRO A 198 13.99 -10.66 8.07
C PRO A 198 14.32 -10.84 6.58
N ASP A 199 15.24 -11.76 6.30
CA ASP A 199 15.65 -12.07 4.94
C ASP A 199 14.88 -13.27 4.37
N THR A 200 13.55 -13.17 4.45
CA THR A 200 12.66 -14.25 4.02
C THR A 200 11.31 -13.70 3.54
N HIS A 201 10.71 -14.38 2.57
CA HIS A 201 9.30 -14.19 2.21
C HIS A 201 8.36 -14.81 3.25
N ASN A 202 8.85 -15.73 4.09
CA ASN A 202 8.02 -16.46 5.02
C ASN A 202 7.69 -15.62 6.25
N ARG A 203 6.56 -14.91 6.19
CA ARG A 203 6.05 -14.09 7.29
C ARG A 203 5.44 -14.88 8.45
N SER A 204 5.19 -16.18 8.29
CA SER A 204 4.54 -17.00 9.31
C SER A 204 5.42 -17.26 10.52
N ILE A 205 6.74 -17.10 10.38
CA ILE A 205 7.72 -17.36 11.44
C ILE A 205 7.90 -16.11 12.31
N ALA A 206 8.14 -14.96 11.68
CA ALA A 206 8.50 -13.75 12.41
C ALA A 206 7.30 -12.97 12.94
N CYS A 207 6.12 -13.04 12.29
CA CYS A 207 4.87 -12.34 12.62
C CYS A 207 4.96 -10.88 13.15
N SER A 208 6.12 -10.21 13.05
CA SER A 208 6.37 -8.93 13.71
C SER A 208 5.66 -7.77 13.03
N TRP A 209 5.17 -7.99 11.81
CA TRP A 209 4.25 -7.10 11.12
C TRP A 209 2.95 -6.85 11.91
N LEU A 210 2.53 -7.77 12.79
CA LEU A 210 1.38 -7.60 13.70
C LEU A 210 1.62 -6.52 14.77
N TYR A 211 2.88 -6.18 15.01
CA TYR A 211 3.33 -5.27 16.06
C TYR A 211 3.91 -3.98 15.47
N ARG A 212 3.53 -3.66 14.23
CA ARG A 212 4.00 -2.49 13.49
C ARG A 212 2.83 -1.72 12.91
N CYS A 213 2.96 -0.41 12.86
CA CYS A 213 1.94 0.46 12.29
C CYS A 213 2.60 1.67 11.62
N VAL A 214 2.06 2.08 10.47
CA VAL A 214 2.31 3.41 9.89
C VAL A 214 0.99 4.14 9.78
N THR A 215 1.00 5.42 10.15
CA THR A 215 -0.17 6.28 10.00
C THR A 215 0.23 7.67 9.52
N ALA A 216 -0.66 8.29 8.75
CA ALA A 216 -0.57 9.71 8.41
C ALA A 216 -1.36 10.51 9.45
N ILE A 217 -0.69 11.47 10.09
CA ILE A 217 -1.24 12.41 11.05
C ILE A 217 -1.41 13.74 10.34
N ASN A 218 -2.59 14.34 10.45
CA ASN A 218 -2.95 15.62 9.82
C ASN A 218 -2.70 15.67 8.30
N GLY A 219 -2.60 14.51 7.66
CA GLY A 219 -2.34 14.39 6.23
C GLY A 219 -0.88 14.59 5.82
N ASP A 220 -0.03 15.30 6.54
CA ASP A 220 1.32 15.69 6.07
C ASP A 220 2.48 15.08 6.87
N THR A 221 2.18 14.37 7.96
CA THR A 221 3.19 13.77 8.85
C THR A 221 3.01 12.27 8.92
N LEU A 222 4.01 11.46 8.57
CA LEU A 222 3.96 10.01 8.80
C LEU A 222 4.59 9.66 10.14
N LYS A 223 3.90 8.82 10.92
CA LYS A 223 4.47 8.12 12.06
C LYS A 223 4.59 6.64 11.80
N PHE A 224 5.71 6.08 12.20
CA PHE A 224 5.97 4.64 12.25
C PHE A 224 6.16 4.21 13.69
N VAL A 225 5.46 3.16 14.09
CA VAL A 225 5.57 2.55 15.40
C VAL A 225 5.96 1.09 15.24
N ASP A 226 6.98 0.64 15.97
CA ASP A 226 7.45 -0.74 16.01
C ASP A 226 7.49 -1.23 17.46
N VAL A 227 6.96 -2.43 17.69
CA VAL A 227 7.15 -3.16 18.94
C VAL A 227 8.03 -4.37 18.68
N ALA A 228 9.30 -4.19 19.05
CA ALA A 228 10.31 -5.22 18.97
C ALA A 228 10.20 -6.14 20.19
N ARG A 229 9.89 -7.41 19.94
CA ARG A 229 9.94 -8.46 20.97
C ARG A 229 11.38 -8.92 21.19
N ASN A 230 11.75 -9.14 22.45
CA ASN A 230 13.10 -9.59 22.80
C ASN A 230 13.20 -11.10 23.03
N ASP A 231 12.12 -11.86 22.79
CA ASP A 231 12.02 -13.28 23.13
C ASP A 231 12.22 -14.25 21.95
N GLY A 232 12.40 -13.70 20.74
CA GLY A 232 12.56 -14.45 19.51
C GLY A 232 11.31 -15.21 19.06
N VAL A 233 10.14 -14.90 19.64
CA VAL A 233 8.85 -15.51 19.28
C VAL A 233 8.07 -14.54 18.39
N GLY A 234 7.52 -15.04 17.29
CA GLY A 234 6.86 -14.18 16.31
C GLY A 234 5.49 -13.65 16.74
N TYR A 235 4.72 -14.41 17.51
CA TYR A 235 3.40 -13.99 18.02
C TYR A 235 3.00 -14.78 19.28
N GLY A 236 2.02 -14.27 20.03
CA GLY A 236 1.49 -14.90 21.24
C GLY A 236 2.02 -14.28 22.54
N ALA A 237 1.85 -14.98 23.67
CA ALA A 237 2.31 -14.52 24.97
C ALA A 237 3.84 -14.32 24.99
N LEU A 238 4.33 -13.39 25.80
CA LEU A 238 5.78 -13.23 26.00
C LEU A 238 6.34 -14.40 26.79
N LYS A 239 7.58 -14.80 26.48
CA LYS A 239 8.31 -15.68 27.38
C LYS A 239 8.46 -15.02 28.76
N PRO A 240 8.37 -15.78 29.86
CA PRO A 240 8.54 -15.23 31.20
C PRO A 240 9.86 -14.46 31.34
N ARG A 241 9.80 -13.29 31.98
CA ARG A 241 10.95 -12.40 32.25
C ARG A 241 11.61 -11.79 31.00
N VAL A 242 10.94 -11.84 29.85
CA VAL A 242 11.38 -11.16 28.63
C VAL A 242 10.38 -10.06 28.27
N GLY A 243 10.91 -8.90 27.88
CA GLY A 243 10.12 -7.73 27.54
C GLY A 243 10.01 -7.44 26.04
N PHE A 244 9.56 -6.24 25.75
CA PHE A 244 9.53 -5.66 24.41
C PHE A 244 9.96 -4.19 24.47
N THR A 245 10.32 -3.63 23.32
CA THR A 245 10.64 -2.21 23.17
C THR A 245 9.69 -1.61 22.14
N VAL A 246 8.98 -0.56 22.56
CA VAL A 246 8.17 0.29 21.68
C VAL A 246 9.09 1.39 21.14
N THR A 247 9.15 1.57 19.83
CA THR A 247 9.81 2.73 19.22
C THR A 247 8.81 3.49 18.36
N CYS A 248 8.90 4.82 18.39
CA CYS A 248 8.09 5.70 17.56
C CYS A 248 9.01 6.61 16.76
N HIS A 249 8.70 6.77 15.47
CA HIS A 249 9.47 7.56 14.54
C HIS A 249 8.55 8.47 13.73
N THR A 250 8.98 9.70 13.51
CA THR A 250 8.32 10.66 12.61
C THR A 250 9.12 10.79 11.33
N LEU A 251 8.44 10.73 10.18
CA LEU A 251 9.06 11.04 8.90
C LEU A 251 9.12 12.56 8.72
N THR A 252 10.32 13.10 8.62
CA THR A 252 10.53 14.50 8.29
C THR A 252 10.86 14.64 6.81
N VAL A 253 10.16 15.55 6.12
CA VAL A 253 10.47 15.95 4.74
C VAL A 253 11.48 17.10 4.80
N VAL A 254 12.72 16.84 4.41
CA VAL A 254 13.79 17.85 4.42
C VAL A 254 13.66 18.73 3.18
N THR A 255 13.22 19.98 3.39
CA THR A 255 13.05 20.97 2.32
C THR A 255 14.43 21.31 1.72
N GLY A 256 14.61 21.12 0.41
CA GLY A 256 15.84 21.45 -0.33
C GLY A 256 16.48 20.29 -1.09
N ASN A 257 16.38 19.06 -0.56
CA ASN A 257 16.99 17.86 -1.18
C ASN A 257 15.98 16.77 -1.56
N ASN A 258 14.67 16.98 -1.40
CA ASN A 258 13.63 15.93 -1.49
C ASN A 258 13.94 14.71 -0.58
N GLY A 259 14.74 14.90 0.48
CA GLY A 259 15.13 13.85 1.40
C GLY A 259 14.00 13.56 2.37
N MET A 260 13.54 12.30 2.39
CA MET A 260 12.61 11.79 3.40
C MET A 260 13.41 10.99 4.42
N VAL A 261 13.46 11.45 5.67
CA VAL A 261 14.29 10.84 6.72
C VAL A 261 13.46 10.57 7.97
N TRP A 262 13.61 9.36 8.51
CA TRP A 262 13.01 8.98 9.79
C TRP A 262 13.79 9.60 10.95
N SER A 263 13.07 10.28 11.84
CA SER A 263 13.55 10.75 13.13
C SER A 263 12.92 9.93 14.24
N GLN A 264 13.71 9.44 15.20
CA GLN A 264 13.17 8.70 16.34
C GLN A 264 12.60 9.69 17.36
N ASP A 265 11.32 9.55 17.70
CA ASP A 265 10.64 10.38 18.70
C ASP A 265 10.92 9.83 20.11
N CYS A 266 10.76 8.52 20.28
CA CYS A 266 10.93 7.86 21.57
C CYS A 266 11.25 6.36 21.41
N ALA A 267 11.83 5.80 22.46
CA ALA A 267 11.99 4.38 22.67
C ALA A 267 11.62 4.08 24.13
N VAL A 268 10.68 3.18 24.36
CA VAL A 268 10.16 2.84 25.69
C VAL A 268 10.17 1.32 25.84
N THR A 269 10.86 0.82 26.85
CA THR A 269 10.88 -0.60 27.19
C THR A 269 9.62 -1.00 27.97
N SER A 270 9.28 -2.28 27.96
CA SER A 270 8.17 -2.80 28.76
C SER A 270 8.34 -2.50 30.25
N ASP A 271 9.56 -2.54 30.78
CA ASP A 271 9.83 -2.25 32.19
C ASP A 271 9.58 -0.78 32.54
N GLU A 272 10.00 0.15 31.67
CA GLU A 272 9.69 1.58 31.81
C GLU A 272 8.19 1.84 31.71
N LEU A 273 7.52 1.21 30.73
CA LEU A 273 6.06 1.32 30.54
C LEU A 273 5.30 0.83 31.78
N TRP A 274 5.68 -0.32 32.34
CA TRP A 274 5.04 -0.88 33.54
C TRP A 274 5.34 -0.06 34.79
N SER A 275 6.56 0.47 34.92
CA SER A 275 6.96 1.28 36.07
C SER A 275 6.28 2.65 36.09
N ALA A 276 6.02 3.24 34.91
CA ALA A 276 5.30 4.51 34.78
C ALA A 276 3.80 4.37 35.06
N ASN A 277 3.22 3.16 34.94
CA ASN A 277 1.78 2.92 35.03
C ASN A 277 1.44 1.86 36.11
N PRO A 278 1.83 2.05 37.39
CA PRO A 278 1.70 1.03 38.43
C PRO A 278 0.24 0.71 38.80
N HIS A 279 -0.68 1.67 38.60
CA HIS A 279 -2.10 1.52 38.92
C HIS A 279 -2.93 0.95 37.77
N GLU A 280 -2.50 1.18 36.52
CA GLU A 280 -3.26 0.76 35.34
C GLU A 280 -3.08 -0.73 35.02
N ARG A 281 -2.05 -1.38 35.58
CA ARG A 281 -1.73 -2.81 35.35
C ARG A 281 -1.80 -3.16 33.85
N PRO A 282 -1.08 -2.43 32.97
CA PRO A 282 -1.09 -2.70 31.54
C PRO A 282 -0.76 -4.19 31.26
N PRO A 283 -1.31 -4.76 30.17
CA PRO A 283 -1.05 -6.15 29.81
C PRO A 283 0.44 -6.45 29.82
N ARG A 284 0.81 -7.58 30.43
CA ARG A 284 2.18 -8.12 30.36
C ARG A 284 2.42 -8.93 29.09
N ASP A 285 1.41 -8.98 28.22
CA ASP A 285 1.49 -9.51 26.86
C ASP A 285 1.80 -8.38 25.87
N VAL A 286 2.34 -8.74 24.70
CA VAL A 286 2.67 -7.73 23.68
C VAL A 286 1.40 -7.08 23.15
N LEU A 287 1.40 -5.75 23.14
CA LEU A 287 0.36 -4.95 22.53
C LEU A 287 0.26 -5.28 21.04
N MET A 288 -0.78 -6.03 20.67
CA MET A 288 -1.20 -6.09 19.26
C MET A 288 -2.01 -4.85 18.97
N TRP A 289 -1.47 -3.98 18.13
CA TRP A 289 -2.27 -2.90 17.57
C TRP A 289 -3.25 -3.48 16.55
N THR A 290 -4.43 -3.85 17.02
CA THR A 290 -5.58 -4.00 16.14
C THR A 290 -6.14 -2.61 15.88
N TRP A 291 -5.53 -1.87 14.95
CA TRP A 291 -6.18 -0.64 14.51
C TRP A 291 -7.33 -0.99 13.56
N THR A 292 -8.54 -1.10 14.12
CA THR A 292 -9.78 -0.84 13.38
C THR A 292 -9.93 0.66 13.26
N GLY A 293 -9.23 1.25 12.30
CA GLY A 293 -9.50 2.61 11.86
C GLY A 293 -9.49 2.62 10.35
N ARG A 294 -10.67 2.69 9.76
CA ARG A 294 -10.80 3.39 8.49
C ARG A 294 -10.97 4.86 8.87
N THR A 295 -10.36 5.71 8.05
CA THR A 295 -10.65 7.14 7.90
C THR A 295 -10.47 8.00 9.14
N SER A 296 -9.47 8.89 9.07
CA SER A 296 -9.56 10.19 9.73
C SER A 296 -10.79 10.91 9.19
N CYS A 297 -11.94 10.70 9.81
CA CYS A 297 -13.02 11.67 9.83
C CYS A 297 -12.81 12.46 11.12
N THR A 298 -12.17 13.61 11.01
CA THR A 298 -12.20 14.62 12.07
C THR A 298 -13.63 15.19 12.04
N LEU A 299 -14.38 14.99 13.12
CA LEU A 299 -15.62 15.71 13.40
C LEU A 299 -15.31 17.17 13.71
#